data_AF-A0A3M1GYM2-F1
#
_entry.id   AF-A0A3M1GYM2-F1
#
_cell.length_a   1.000
_cell.length_b   1.000
_cell.length_c   1.000
_cell.angle_alpha   90.00
_cell.angle_beta   90.00
_cell.angle_gamma   90.00
#
_symmetry.space_group_name_H-M   'P 1'
#
loop_
_entity.id
_entity.type
_entity.pdbx_description
1 polymer ?
#
loop_
_entity_poly.entity_id
_entity_poly.type
_entity_poly.pdbx_seq_one_letter_code
_entity_poly.pdbx_strand_id
1 'polypeptide(L)'
;MLEEKTSPKKSSAATPLIMEGQSIYYSLISSLWYPLQGPGILSLVLLGVFFYFSMWIPIMGWLMGLGVLGYAFSFFYTIISHTAGGMNQPPQLPEYSDPFEDAIKPLILTLGTFLFYFAPFYYVNFTSPQITVLHYITLGIGLFFLPMAMLAIAIYRTFAALNPILQIQAISAILPQYLGILAFLFFAVFAIILASPLLTPILMIPVVNILVIMAYPFYILAVLSRILGLIYYYYKDKLPF
;
A
#
# COMPACT_ATOMS: atom_id res chain seq x y z
N MET A 1 30.89 31.09 28.73
CA MET A 1 30.23 31.24 27.42
C MET A 1 31.10 30.55 26.39
N LEU A 2 30.80 29.29 26.08
CA LEU A 2 31.48 28.52 25.04
C LEU A 2 30.48 28.36 23.90
N GLU A 3 30.78 28.96 22.75
CA GLU A 3 30.01 28.84 21.52
C GLU A 3 30.15 27.42 20.96
N GLU A 4 29.10 26.64 21.09
CA GLU A 4 28.94 25.35 20.45
C GLU A 4 28.66 25.57 18.95
N LYS A 5 29.71 25.42 18.12
CA LYS A 5 29.59 25.40 16.66
C LYS A 5 28.77 24.20 16.23
N THR A 6 27.47 24.40 16.04
CA THR A 6 26.59 23.46 15.34
C THR A 6 27.02 23.34 13.89
N SER A 7 27.68 22.22 13.58
CA SER A 7 28.00 21.79 12.22
C SER A 7 26.73 21.68 11.37
N PRO A 8 26.70 22.20 10.13
CA PRO A 8 25.56 22.03 9.25
C PRO A 8 25.48 20.56 8.85
N LYS A 9 24.47 19.87 9.39
CA LYS A 9 24.05 18.54 8.97
C LYS A 9 23.78 18.63 7.46
N LYS A 10 24.70 18.09 6.65
CA LYS A 10 24.52 17.90 5.21
C LYS A 10 23.20 17.17 5.03
N SER A 11 22.16 17.92 4.67
CA SER A 11 20.93 17.39 4.11
C SER A 11 21.37 16.55 2.93
N SER A 12 21.29 15.23 3.09
CA SER A 12 21.49 14.25 2.04
C SER A 12 20.46 14.57 0.98
N ALA A 13 20.85 15.40 0.00
CA ALA A 13 20.03 15.73 -1.15
C ALA A 13 19.65 14.39 -1.80
N ALA A 14 18.43 13.94 -1.53
CA ALA A 14 17.88 12.74 -2.10
C ALA A 14 17.86 12.97 -3.61
N THR A 15 18.77 12.31 -4.31
CA THR A 15 18.84 12.36 -5.77
C THR A 15 17.45 12.05 -6.34
N PRO A 16 16.82 12.94 -7.11
CA PRO A 16 15.54 12.64 -7.73
C PRO A 16 15.75 11.52 -8.76
N LEU A 17 15.31 10.31 -8.44
CA LEU A 17 15.27 9.20 -9.39
C LEU A 17 14.17 9.39 -10.45
N ILE A 18 13.17 10.25 -10.19
CA ILE A 18 12.22 10.71 -11.19
C ILE A 18 12.86 11.93 -11.87
N MET A 19 13.57 11.70 -12.97
CA MET A 19 13.97 12.80 -13.84
C MET A 19 12.72 13.41 -14.47
N GLU A 20 12.62 14.73 -14.43
CA GLU A 20 11.56 15.50 -15.07
C GLU A 20 11.43 15.06 -16.55
N GLY A 21 10.29 14.46 -16.90
CA GLY A 21 10.04 13.90 -18.24
C GLY A 21 10.09 12.36 -18.38
N GLN A 22 10.39 11.59 -17.32
CA GLN A 22 10.28 10.12 -17.39
C GLN A 22 8.84 9.63 -17.43
N SER A 23 8.57 8.61 -18.24
CA SER A 23 7.23 8.01 -18.34
C SER A 23 6.87 7.26 -17.05
N ILE A 24 5.57 7.27 -16.70
CA ILE A 24 5.04 6.54 -15.55
C ILE A 24 5.42 5.04 -15.57
N TYR A 25 5.53 4.44 -16.76
CA TYR A 25 5.83 3.02 -16.91
C TYR A 25 7.22 2.64 -16.41
N TYR A 26 8.21 3.51 -16.59
CA TYR A 26 9.54 3.29 -16.00
C TYR A 26 9.46 3.34 -14.46
N SER A 27 8.69 4.29 -13.94
CA SER A 27 8.44 4.44 -12.51
C SER A 27 7.65 3.27 -11.89
N LEU A 28 6.81 2.57 -12.68
CA LEU A 28 6.14 1.35 -12.23
C LEU A 28 7.13 0.21 -11.98
N ILE A 29 8.08 0.01 -12.89
CA ILE A 29 9.11 -1.04 -12.73
C ILE A 29 10.01 -0.72 -11.54
N SER A 30 10.44 0.55 -11.40
CA SER A 30 11.25 0.96 -10.26
C SER A 30 10.52 0.88 -8.93
N SER A 31 9.18 0.90 -8.93
CA SER A 31 8.37 0.71 -7.72
C SER A 31 8.54 -0.67 -7.10
N LEU A 32 8.94 -1.70 -7.86
CA LEU A 32 9.28 -3.01 -7.31
C LEU A 32 10.52 -2.95 -6.41
N TRP A 33 11.50 -2.11 -6.79
CA TRP A 33 12.72 -1.95 -5.99
C TRP A 33 12.56 -0.97 -4.83
N TYR A 34 11.50 -0.15 -4.85
CA TYR A 34 11.31 0.94 -3.90
C TYR A 34 11.31 0.49 -2.43
N PRO A 35 10.55 -0.54 -2.00
CA PRO A 35 10.52 -0.94 -0.59
C PRO A 35 11.86 -1.51 -0.09
N LEU A 36 12.75 -1.90 -1.01
CA LEU A 36 14.07 -2.45 -0.70
C LEU A 36 15.15 -1.36 -0.56
N GLN A 37 14.78 -0.08 -0.60
CA GLN A 37 15.73 1.03 -0.52
C GLN A 37 15.75 1.69 0.86
N GLY A 38 16.94 2.03 1.33
CA GLY A 38 17.15 2.84 2.54
C GLY A 38 16.42 2.27 3.77
N PRO A 39 15.60 3.06 4.49
CA PRO A 39 14.88 2.60 5.67
C PRO A 39 13.70 1.66 5.36
N GLY A 40 13.35 1.45 4.08
CA GLY A 40 12.22 0.62 3.67
C GLY A 40 12.36 -0.84 4.11
N ILE A 41 13.54 -1.45 3.90
CA ILE A 41 13.81 -2.84 4.31
C ILE A 41 13.60 -3.00 5.81
N LEU A 42 14.18 -2.10 6.61
CA LEU A 42 14.07 -2.14 8.06
C LEU A 42 12.60 -2.05 8.48
N SER A 43 11.83 -1.16 7.86
CA SER A 43 10.40 -0.98 8.13
C SER A 43 9.61 -2.25 7.83
N LEU A 44 9.86 -2.89 6.68
CA LEU A 44 9.21 -4.15 6.29
C LEU A 44 9.53 -5.31 7.23
N VAL A 45 10.81 -5.45 7.61
CA VAL A 45 11.27 -6.50 8.53
C VAL A 45 10.65 -6.30 9.91
N LEU A 46 10.67 -5.06 10.43
CA LEU A 46 10.07 -4.77 11.74
C LEU A 46 8.56 -5.06 11.75
N LEU A 47 7.81 -4.57 10.75
CA LEU A 47 6.38 -4.85 10.64
C LEU A 47 6.10 -6.36 10.55
N GLY A 48 6.86 -7.08 9.72
CA GLY A 48 6.74 -8.54 9.59
C GLY A 48 7.03 -9.29 10.90
N VAL A 49 8.08 -8.90 11.62
CA VAL A 49 8.46 -9.50 12.91
C VAL A 49 7.41 -9.23 13.98
N PHE A 50 6.97 -7.97 14.15
CA PHE A 50 5.92 -7.62 15.11
C PHE A 50 4.61 -8.35 14.80
N PHE A 51 4.22 -8.41 13.52
CA PHE A 51 3.03 -9.13 13.08
C PHE A 51 3.14 -10.63 13.39
N TYR A 52 4.29 -11.25 13.09
CA TYR A 52 4.55 -12.65 13.42
C TYR A 52 4.41 -12.93 14.92
N PHE A 53 5.07 -12.14 15.78
CA PHE A 53 4.99 -12.32 17.23
C PHE A 53 3.57 -12.15 17.76
N SER A 54 2.77 -11.28 17.14
CA SER A 54 1.37 -11.10 17.51
C SER A 54 0.53 -12.38 17.34
N MET A 55 0.89 -13.26 16.40
CA MET A 55 0.18 -14.51 16.18
C MET A 55 0.45 -15.59 17.25
N TRP A 56 1.50 -15.44 18.07
CA TRP A 56 1.87 -16.41 19.12
C TRP A 56 1.21 -16.14 20.47
N ILE A 57 0.70 -14.92 20.66
CA ILE A 57 -0.02 -14.54 21.86
C ILE A 57 -1.52 -14.81 21.58
N PRO A 58 -2.32 -15.35 22.53
CA PRO A 58 -3.75 -15.62 22.33
C PRO A 58 -4.60 -14.36 22.06
N ILE A 59 -5.68 -14.13 22.80
CA ILE A 59 -6.59 -12.98 22.59
C ILE A 59 -5.83 -11.63 22.50
N MET A 60 -4.81 -11.44 23.33
CA MET A 60 -3.99 -10.23 23.31
C MET A 60 -3.16 -10.09 22.02
N GLY A 61 -2.74 -11.21 21.43
CA GLY A 61 -2.01 -11.23 20.17
C GLY A 61 -2.85 -10.78 18.99
N TRP A 62 -4.13 -11.17 18.96
CA TRP A 62 -5.08 -10.65 17.95
C TRP A 62 -5.24 -9.14 18.03
N LEU A 63 -5.40 -8.58 19.24
CA LEU A 63 -5.49 -7.12 19.42
C LEU A 63 -4.20 -6.42 19.00
N MET A 64 -3.04 -6.98 19.36
CA MET A 64 -1.75 -6.46 18.94
C MET A 64 -1.58 -6.54 17.41
N GLY A 65 -2.03 -7.63 16.78
CA GLY A 65 -1.98 -7.83 15.34
C GLY A 65 -2.84 -6.81 14.60
N LEU A 66 -4.03 -6.47 15.12
CA LEU A 66 -4.85 -5.37 14.59
C LEU A 66 -4.15 -4.02 14.74
N GLY A 67 -3.49 -3.77 15.88
CA GLY A 67 -2.68 -2.57 16.09
C GLY A 67 -1.52 -2.45 15.09
N VAL A 68 -0.76 -3.53 14.88
CA VAL A 68 0.34 -3.60 13.91
C VAL A 68 -0.19 -3.40 12.48
N LEU A 69 -1.32 -4.01 12.14
CA LEU A 69 -1.94 -3.87 10.83
C LEU A 69 -2.42 -2.44 10.58
N GLY A 70 -3.05 -1.80 11.57
CA GLY A 70 -3.46 -0.41 11.50
C GLY A 70 -2.27 0.54 11.34
N TYR A 71 -1.22 0.32 12.12
CA TYR A 71 0.02 1.07 12.00
C TYR A 71 0.71 0.88 10.65
N ALA A 72 0.69 -0.35 10.10
CA ALA A 72 1.17 -0.62 8.75
C ALA A 72 0.37 0.18 7.70
N PHE A 73 -0.96 0.27 7.82
CA PHE A 73 -1.76 1.13 6.94
C PHE A 73 -1.40 2.62 7.06
N SER A 74 -1.10 3.11 8.26
CA SER A 74 -0.58 4.47 8.44
C SER A 74 0.74 4.70 7.71
N PHE A 75 1.66 3.74 7.81
CA PHE A 75 2.92 3.76 7.06
C PHE A 75 2.68 3.75 5.54
N PHE A 76 1.75 2.94 5.05
CA PHE A 76 1.37 2.90 3.63
C PHE A 76 0.76 4.21 3.14
N TYR A 77 -0.10 4.88 3.92
CA TYR A 77 -0.58 6.22 3.62
C TYR A 77 0.56 7.25 3.57
N THR A 78 1.58 7.08 4.43
CA THR A 78 2.78 7.91 4.41
C THR A 78 3.60 7.68 3.14
N ILE A 79 3.73 6.43 2.67
CA ILE A 79 4.36 6.15 1.36
C ILE A 79 3.60 6.83 0.22
N ILE A 80 2.27 6.75 0.22
CA ILE A 80 1.42 7.37 -0.82
C ILE A 80 1.63 8.88 -0.83
N SER A 81 1.48 9.54 0.32
CA SER A 81 1.63 11.00 0.45
C SER A 81 3.05 11.48 0.15
N HIS A 82 4.09 10.77 0.61
CA HIS A 82 5.47 11.10 0.29
C HIS A 82 5.75 11.00 -1.21
N THR A 83 5.27 9.91 -1.83
CA THR A 83 5.44 9.69 -3.27
C THR A 83 4.65 10.71 -4.08
N ALA A 84 3.43 11.03 -3.67
CA ALA A 84 2.61 12.08 -4.26
C ALA A 84 3.30 13.46 -4.22
N GLY A 85 4.14 13.70 -3.20
CA GLY A 85 5.02 14.87 -3.10
C GLY A 85 6.31 14.79 -3.92
N GLY A 86 6.53 13.71 -4.70
CA GLY A 86 7.70 13.53 -5.54
C GLY A 86 8.94 12.94 -4.84
N MET A 87 8.83 12.52 -3.58
CA MET A 87 9.95 11.89 -2.87
C MET A 87 10.23 10.50 -3.43
N ASN A 88 11.51 10.10 -3.50
CA ASN A 88 11.93 8.84 -4.13
C ASN A 88 12.43 7.76 -3.18
N GLN A 89 12.50 8.06 -1.89
CA GLN A 89 12.90 7.10 -0.87
C GLN A 89 11.69 6.72 -0.01
N PRO A 90 11.63 5.48 0.49
CA PRO A 90 10.68 5.10 1.54
C PRO A 90 10.79 6.04 2.74
N PRO A 91 9.66 6.48 3.32
CA PRO A 91 9.69 7.17 4.59
C PRO A 91 10.22 6.24 5.67
N GLN A 92 10.68 6.82 6.77
CA GLN A 92 10.90 6.04 7.99
C GLN A 92 9.54 5.64 8.58
N LEU A 93 9.54 4.65 9.47
CA LEU A 93 8.34 4.31 10.22
C LEU A 93 7.81 5.57 10.94
N PRO A 94 6.48 5.82 10.93
CA PRO A 94 5.90 6.98 11.59
C PRO A 94 6.26 7.03 13.08
N GLU A 95 6.26 8.22 13.68
CA GLU A 95 6.35 8.28 15.14
C GLU A 95 5.03 7.75 15.73
N TYR A 96 5.12 6.84 16.69
CA TYR A 96 3.95 6.32 17.39
C TYR A 96 3.64 7.23 18.57
N SER A 97 2.71 8.16 18.36
CA SER A 97 2.37 9.21 19.32
C SER A 97 0.97 9.03 19.90
N ASP A 98 -0.01 8.72 19.04
CA ASP A 98 -1.40 8.48 19.40
C ASP A 98 -1.87 7.16 18.79
N PRO A 99 -2.11 6.11 19.59
CA PRO A 99 -2.62 4.83 19.11
C PRO A 99 -3.86 4.94 18.22
N PHE A 100 -4.73 5.91 18.49
CA PHE A 100 -5.95 6.08 17.73
C PHE A 100 -5.68 6.62 16.33
N GLU A 101 -4.95 7.74 16.22
CA GLU A 101 -4.62 8.36 14.94
C GLU A 101 -3.61 7.53 14.13
N ASP A 102 -2.65 6.88 14.81
CA ASP A 102 -1.53 6.19 14.16
C ASP A 102 -1.85 4.74 13.78
N ALA A 103 -2.83 4.09 14.42
CA ALA A 103 -3.18 2.70 14.12
C ALA A 103 -4.68 2.48 13.90
N ILE A 104 -5.54 2.87 14.85
CA ILE A 104 -6.97 2.51 14.82
C ILE A 104 -7.68 3.18 13.64
N LYS A 105 -7.47 4.48 13.44
CA LYS A 105 -8.14 5.24 12.37
C LYS A 105 -7.72 4.79 10.97
N PRO A 106 -6.43 4.61 10.63
CA PRO A 106 -6.02 4.03 9.35
C PRO A 106 -6.59 2.62 9.12
N LEU A 107 -6.68 1.80 10.17
CA LEU A 107 -7.31 0.49 10.11
C LEU A 107 -8.80 0.61 9.77
N ILE A 108 -9.55 1.44 10.51
CA ILE A 108 -10.98 1.66 10.30
C ILE A 108 -11.24 2.19 8.89
N LEU A 109 -10.48 3.19 8.44
CA LEU A 109 -10.61 3.75 7.10
C LEU A 109 -10.36 2.69 6.02
N THR A 110 -9.29 1.91 6.16
CA THR A 110 -8.98 0.85 5.21
C THR A 110 -10.06 -0.23 5.20
N LEU A 111 -10.42 -0.77 6.36
CA LEU A 111 -11.46 -1.80 6.47
C LEU A 111 -12.81 -1.32 5.96
N GLY A 112 -13.20 -0.09 6.27
CA GLY A 112 -14.42 0.53 5.77
C GLY A 112 -14.41 0.70 4.25
N THR A 113 -13.24 0.97 3.65
CA THR A 113 -13.06 1.02 2.19
C THR A 113 -13.28 -0.34 1.55
N PHE A 114 -12.62 -1.37 2.09
CA PHE A 114 -12.84 -2.74 1.62
C PHE A 114 -14.30 -3.14 1.76
N LEU A 115 -14.92 -2.87 2.91
CA LEU A 115 -16.33 -3.18 3.13
C LEU A 115 -17.23 -2.44 2.13
N PHE A 116 -16.96 -1.16 1.86
CA PHE A 116 -17.78 -0.36 0.95
C PHE A 116 -17.73 -0.88 -0.49
N TYR A 117 -16.54 -1.12 -1.06
CA TYR A 117 -16.43 -1.55 -2.46
C TYR A 117 -16.66 -3.05 -2.67
N PHE A 118 -16.44 -3.89 -1.65
CA PHE A 118 -16.72 -5.32 -1.72
C PHE A 118 -18.09 -5.70 -1.14
N ALA A 119 -18.88 -4.75 -0.63
CA ALA A 119 -20.25 -5.01 -0.15
C ALA A 119 -21.13 -5.78 -1.16
N PRO A 120 -21.15 -5.45 -2.47
CA PRO A 120 -21.90 -6.23 -3.44
C PRO A 120 -21.44 -7.69 -3.56
N PHE A 121 -20.12 -7.92 -3.47
CA PHE A 121 -19.55 -9.27 -3.52
C PHE A 121 -19.93 -10.10 -2.30
N TYR A 122 -19.88 -9.50 -1.10
CA TYR A 122 -20.31 -10.15 0.14
C TYR A 122 -21.81 -10.44 0.14
N TYR A 123 -22.63 -9.51 -0.35
CA TYR A 123 -24.07 -9.70 -0.48
C TYR A 123 -24.41 -10.89 -1.41
N VAL A 124 -23.77 -10.95 -2.58
CA VAL A 124 -23.98 -12.03 -3.54
C VAL A 124 -23.52 -13.38 -2.97
N ASN A 125 -22.34 -13.45 -2.33
CA ASN A 125 -21.87 -14.68 -1.66
C ASN A 125 -22.86 -15.16 -0.57
N PHE A 126 -23.42 -14.24 0.20
CA PHE A 126 -24.35 -14.57 1.28
C PHE A 126 -25.68 -15.13 0.76
N THR A 127 -26.22 -14.52 -0.31
CA THR A 127 -27.51 -14.91 -0.90
C THR A 127 -27.44 -16.11 -1.83
N SER A 128 -26.30 -16.35 -2.47
CA SER A 128 -26.11 -17.39 -3.48
C SER A 128 -24.74 -18.05 -3.29
N PRO A 129 -24.64 -19.12 -2.47
CA PRO A 129 -23.35 -19.75 -2.16
C PRO A 129 -22.66 -20.39 -3.38
N GLN A 130 -23.40 -20.64 -4.46
CA GLN A 130 -22.85 -21.18 -5.69
C GLN A 130 -22.14 -20.09 -6.48
N ILE A 131 -20.90 -20.34 -6.89
CA ILE A 131 -20.12 -19.40 -7.68
C ILE A 131 -20.78 -19.19 -9.05
N THR A 132 -21.28 -17.97 -9.26
CA THR A 132 -21.92 -17.53 -10.51
C THR A 132 -21.13 -16.40 -11.17
N VAL A 133 -21.47 -16.05 -12.41
CA VAL A 133 -20.91 -14.89 -13.12
C VAL A 133 -21.03 -13.60 -12.30
N LEU A 134 -22.11 -13.45 -11.52
CA LEU A 134 -22.34 -12.28 -10.66
C LEU A 134 -21.27 -12.10 -9.57
N HIS A 135 -20.67 -13.20 -9.08
CA HIS A 135 -19.57 -13.14 -8.11
C HIS A 135 -18.34 -12.49 -8.73
N TYR A 136 -17.98 -12.87 -9.95
CA TYR A 136 -16.83 -12.31 -10.64
C TYR A 136 -17.06 -10.85 -11.03
N ILE A 137 -18.28 -10.47 -11.45
CA ILE A 137 -18.62 -9.07 -11.75
C ILE A 137 -18.49 -8.19 -10.50
N THR A 138 -19.10 -8.61 -9.39
CA THR A 138 -19.05 -7.82 -8.14
C THR A 138 -17.65 -7.75 -7.54
N LEU A 139 -16.87 -8.84 -7.62
CA LEU A 139 -15.46 -8.84 -7.26
C LEU A 139 -14.65 -7.89 -8.15
N GLY A 140 -14.89 -7.93 -9.46
CA GLY A 140 -14.23 -7.08 -10.44
C GLY A 140 -14.50 -5.59 -10.21
N ILE A 141 -15.73 -5.23 -9.85
CA ILE A 141 -16.09 -3.86 -9.44
C ILE A 141 -15.27 -3.43 -8.21
N GLY A 142 -15.23 -4.28 -7.17
CA GLY A 142 -14.46 -3.98 -5.95
C GLY A 142 -12.99 -3.74 -6.26
N LEU A 143 -12.36 -4.66 -6.99
CA LEU A 143 -10.95 -4.55 -7.41
C LEU A 143 -10.68 -3.35 -8.33
N PHE A 144 -11.63 -2.99 -9.18
CA PHE A 144 -11.49 -1.88 -10.12
C PHE A 144 -11.51 -0.52 -9.42
N PHE A 145 -12.32 -0.32 -8.37
CA PHE A 145 -12.41 0.95 -7.66
C PHE A 145 -11.45 1.07 -6.46
N LEU A 146 -11.03 -0.06 -5.88
CA LEU A 146 -10.21 -0.08 -4.66
C LEU A 146 -8.91 0.75 -4.74
N PRO A 147 -8.09 0.68 -5.81
CA PRO A 147 -6.84 1.44 -5.88
C PRO A 147 -7.06 2.96 -5.77
N MET A 148 -8.03 3.50 -6.50
CA MET A 148 -8.35 4.92 -6.44
C MET A 148 -8.99 5.34 -5.12
N ALA A 149 -9.80 4.47 -4.52
CA ALA A 149 -10.36 4.72 -3.19
C ALA A 149 -9.27 4.78 -2.10
N MET A 150 -8.32 3.85 -2.15
CA MET A 150 -7.17 3.83 -1.24
C MET A 150 -6.29 5.07 -1.42
N LEU A 151 -6.09 5.53 -2.66
CA LEU A 151 -5.40 6.79 -2.93
C LEU A 151 -6.15 7.99 -2.32
N ALA A 152 -7.45 8.11 -2.55
CA ALA A 152 -8.25 9.21 -2.05
C ALA A 152 -8.25 9.27 -0.51
N ILE A 153 -8.38 8.12 0.16
CA ILE A 153 -8.31 8.05 1.62
C ILE A 153 -6.91 8.34 2.14
N ALA A 154 -5.85 7.88 1.48
CA ALA A 154 -4.50 8.18 1.91
C ALA A 154 -4.20 9.69 1.89
N ILE A 155 -4.80 10.42 0.93
CA ILE A 155 -4.67 11.87 0.80
C ILE A 155 -5.55 12.59 1.83
N TYR A 156 -6.84 12.28 1.90
CA TYR A 156 -7.79 13.05 2.70
C TYR A 156 -7.96 12.56 4.15
N ARG A 157 -7.65 11.29 4.43
CA ARG A 157 -7.80 10.64 5.74
C ARG A 157 -9.23 10.68 6.32
N THR A 158 -10.24 10.59 5.45
CA THR A 158 -11.67 10.59 5.82
C THR A 158 -12.50 9.69 4.88
N PHE A 159 -13.59 9.11 5.40
CA PHE A 159 -14.55 8.36 4.60
C PHE A 159 -15.30 9.20 3.55
N ALA A 160 -15.35 10.51 3.70
CA ALA A 160 -15.92 11.40 2.68
C ALA A 160 -15.19 11.28 1.32
N ALA A 161 -13.92 10.84 1.35
CA ALA A 161 -13.13 10.54 0.17
C ALA A 161 -13.64 9.33 -0.63
N LEU A 162 -14.57 8.53 -0.08
CA LEU A 162 -15.20 7.38 -0.74
C LEU A 162 -16.43 7.74 -1.59
N ASN A 163 -16.62 9.02 -1.93
CA ASN A 163 -17.71 9.45 -2.80
C ASN A 163 -17.61 8.82 -4.22
N PRO A 164 -18.52 7.91 -4.63
CA PRO A 164 -18.49 7.21 -5.92
C PRO A 164 -18.28 8.11 -7.13
N ILE A 165 -18.90 9.30 -7.11
CA ILE A 165 -18.83 10.27 -8.19
C ILE A 165 -17.38 10.75 -8.37
N LEU A 166 -16.70 11.04 -7.26
CA LEU A 166 -15.33 11.51 -7.23
C LEU A 166 -14.35 10.43 -7.74
N GLN A 167 -14.55 9.14 -7.41
CA GLN A 167 -13.71 8.09 -8.01
C GLN A 167 -14.01 7.85 -9.49
N ILE A 168 -15.28 7.89 -9.91
CA ILE A 168 -15.63 7.74 -11.33
C ILE A 168 -15.01 8.85 -12.16
N GLN A 169 -15.07 10.10 -11.68
CA GLN A 169 -14.43 11.25 -12.34
C GLN A 169 -12.92 11.11 -12.40
N ALA A 170 -12.29 10.67 -11.31
CA ALA A 170 -10.86 10.46 -11.27
C ALA A 170 -10.41 9.35 -12.23
N ILE A 171 -11.10 8.20 -12.23
CA ILE A 171 -10.81 7.08 -13.13
C ILE A 171 -11.02 7.49 -14.58
N SER A 172 -12.10 8.20 -14.90
CA SER A 172 -12.38 8.61 -16.28
C SER A 172 -11.36 9.61 -16.82
N ALA A 173 -10.81 10.48 -15.97
CA ALA A 173 -9.78 11.45 -16.35
C ALA A 173 -8.44 10.81 -16.75
N ILE A 174 -8.14 9.60 -16.23
CA ILE A 174 -6.88 8.87 -16.49
C ILE A 174 -7.11 7.42 -16.95
N LEU A 175 -8.25 7.15 -17.59
CA LEU A 175 -8.72 5.77 -17.84
C LEU A 175 -7.69 4.89 -18.56
N PRO A 176 -7.05 5.31 -19.67
CA PRO A 176 -6.07 4.45 -20.36
C PRO A 176 -4.85 4.12 -19.48
N GLN A 177 -4.37 5.11 -18.71
CA GLN A 177 -3.21 4.94 -17.85
C GLN A 177 -3.56 4.09 -16.63
N TYR A 178 -4.75 4.30 -16.07
CA TYR A 178 -5.29 3.50 -14.99
C TYR A 178 -5.44 2.03 -15.38
N LEU A 179 -5.98 1.73 -16.56
CA LEU A 179 -6.05 0.35 -17.08
C LEU A 179 -4.66 -0.27 -17.26
N GLY A 180 -3.68 0.51 -17.75
CA GLY A 180 -2.29 0.06 -17.86
C GLY A 180 -1.68 -0.30 -16.49
N ILE A 181 -1.98 0.49 -15.46
CA ILE A 181 -1.54 0.23 -14.09
C ILE A 181 -2.23 -1.02 -13.52
N LEU A 182 -3.55 -1.14 -13.68
CA LEU A 182 -4.27 -2.34 -13.25
C LEU A 182 -3.74 -3.60 -13.94
N ALA A 183 -3.47 -3.54 -15.24
CA ALA A 183 -2.87 -4.63 -15.99
C ALA A 183 -1.47 -4.98 -15.45
N PHE A 184 -0.64 -3.98 -15.15
CA PHE A 184 0.67 -4.19 -14.52
C PHE A 184 0.54 -4.86 -13.15
N LEU A 185 -0.39 -4.40 -12.29
CA LEU A 185 -0.62 -4.99 -10.97
C LEU A 185 -1.08 -6.45 -11.07
N PHE A 186 -2.03 -6.72 -11.95
CA PHE A 186 -2.52 -8.08 -12.19
C PHE A 186 -1.40 -8.98 -12.71
N PHE A 187 -0.61 -8.50 -13.67
CA PHE A 187 0.53 -9.24 -14.20
C PHE A 187 1.60 -9.50 -13.12
N ALA A 188 1.89 -8.52 -12.26
CA ALA A 188 2.84 -8.68 -11.17
C ALA A 188 2.39 -9.77 -10.18
N VAL A 189 1.12 -9.74 -9.76
CA VAL A 189 0.55 -10.78 -8.89
C VAL A 189 0.58 -12.15 -9.58
N PHE A 190 0.17 -12.21 -10.84
CA PHE A 190 0.19 -13.44 -11.63
C PHE A 190 1.59 -14.03 -11.78
N ALA A 191 2.59 -13.18 -12.08
CA ALA A 191 3.99 -13.59 -12.19
C ALA A 191 4.53 -14.16 -10.87
N ILE A 192 4.13 -13.59 -9.72
CA ILE A 192 4.55 -14.12 -8.41
C ILE A 192 3.91 -15.48 -8.13
N ILE A 193 2.63 -15.64 -8.44
CA ILE A 193 1.95 -16.95 -8.33
C ILE A 193 2.66 -17.99 -9.19
N LEU A 194 3.01 -17.64 -10.43
CA LEU A 194 3.71 -18.52 -11.36
C LEU A 194 5.15 -18.85 -10.91
N ALA A 195 5.84 -17.90 -10.29
CA ALA A 195 7.20 -18.06 -9.77
C ALA A 195 7.24 -18.80 -8.41
N SER A 196 6.13 -18.88 -7.69
CA SER A 196 6.07 -19.47 -6.35
C SER A 196 6.62 -20.90 -6.26
N PRO A 197 6.44 -21.82 -7.25
CA PRO A 197 7.03 -23.16 -7.17
C PRO A 197 8.57 -23.13 -7.22
N LEU A 198 9.17 -22.16 -7.92
CA LEU A 198 10.63 -22.02 -8.01
C LEU A 198 11.26 -21.57 -6.71
N LEU A 199 10.48 -20.87 -5.87
CA LEU A 199 10.92 -20.41 -4.54
C LEU A 199 10.80 -21.52 -3.48
N THR A 200 10.09 -22.62 -3.76
CA THR A 200 9.85 -23.68 -2.78
C THR A 200 11.10 -24.26 -2.12
N PRO A 201 12.24 -24.50 -2.82
CA PRO A 201 13.42 -25.07 -2.18
C PRO A 201 14.05 -24.11 -1.16
N ILE A 202 14.01 -22.80 -1.44
CA ILE A 202 14.55 -21.76 -0.54
C ILE A 202 13.63 -21.61 0.67
N LEU A 203 12.33 -21.71 0.46
CA LEU A 203 11.30 -21.66 1.51
C LEU A 203 11.26 -22.95 2.37
N MET A 204 12.06 -23.97 2.08
CA MET A 204 12.19 -25.13 2.98
C MET A 204 12.97 -24.80 4.25
N ILE A 205 13.79 -23.74 4.26
CA ILE A 205 14.48 -23.28 5.47
C ILE A 205 13.44 -22.59 6.38
N PRO A 206 13.08 -23.16 7.55
CA PRO A 206 11.92 -22.69 8.32
C PRO A 206 11.97 -21.20 8.70
N VAL A 207 13.16 -20.72 9.09
CA VAL A 207 13.36 -19.32 9.49
C VAL A 207 13.20 -18.37 8.31
N VAL A 208 13.78 -18.71 7.15
CA VAL A 208 13.66 -17.90 5.92
C VAL A 208 12.21 -17.88 5.46
N ASN A 209 11.54 -19.03 5.50
CA ASN A 209 10.13 -19.14 5.12
C ASN A 209 9.24 -18.20 5.93
N ILE A 210 9.40 -18.21 7.26
CA ILE A 210 8.62 -17.35 8.16
C ILE A 210 8.86 -15.88 7.83
N LEU A 211 10.11 -15.45 7.72
CA LEU A 211 10.44 -14.06 7.43
C LEU A 211 9.89 -13.61 6.08
N VAL A 212 10.02 -14.46 5.05
CA VAL A 212 9.51 -14.15 3.70
C VAL A 212 7.98 -14.08 3.71
N ILE A 213 7.28 -15.07 4.27
CA ILE A 213 5.81 -15.08 4.31
C ILE A 213 5.26 -13.86 5.06
N MET A 214 5.92 -13.42 6.14
CA MET A 214 5.43 -12.32 6.96
C MET A 214 5.78 -10.95 6.38
N ALA A 215 6.96 -10.79 5.78
CA ALA A 215 7.36 -9.52 5.15
C ALA A 215 6.74 -9.32 3.76
N TYR A 216 6.42 -10.40 3.06
CA TYR A 216 5.93 -10.35 1.68
C TYR A 216 4.63 -9.55 1.51
N PRO A 217 3.57 -9.70 2.33
CA PRO A 217 2.37 -8.87 2.24
C PRO A 217 2.67 -7.38 2.41
N PHE A 218 3.54 -7.03 3.37
CA PHE A 218 3.94 -5.63 3.58
C PHE A 218 4.77 -5.09 2.41
N TYR A 219 5.62 -5.91 1.80
CA TYR A 219 6.33 -5.56 0.58
C TYR A 219 5.36 -5.23 -0.56
N ILE A 220 4.38 -6.10 -0.83
CA ILE A 220 3.38 -5.87 -1.88
C ILE A 220 2.57 -4.61 -1.59
N LEU A 221 2.13 -4.40 -0.34
CA LEU A 221 1.42 -3.18 0.05
C LEU A 221 2.28 -1.92 -0.12
N ALA A 222 3.58 -1.98 0.18
CA ALA A 222 4.50 -0.87 -0.05
C ALA A 222 4.65 -0.54 -1.55
N VAL A 223 4.78 -1.56 -2.42
CA VAL A 223 4.81 -1.38 -3.88
C VAL A 223 3.51 -0.75 -4.37
N LEU A 224 2.35 -1.26 -3.93
CA LEU A 224 1.04 -0.73 -4.29
C LEU A 224 0.91 0.73 -3.86
N SER A 225 1.29 1.04 -2.62
CA SER A 225 1.28 2.40 -2.06
C SER A 225 2.16 3.35 -2.87
N ARG A 226 3.34 2.89 -3.28
CA ARG A 226 4.23 3.65 -4.17
C ARG A 226 3.55 3.93 -5.51
N ILE A 227 2.97 2.92 -6.15
CA ILE A 227 2.28 3.07 -7.43
C ILE A 227 1.11 4.06 -7.32
N LEU A 228 0.30 3.97 -6.26
CA LEU A 228 -0.80 4.91 -6.02
C LEU A 228 -0.31 6.35 -5.85
N GLY A 229 0.76 6.56 -5.09
CA GLY A 229 1.37 7.88 -4.97
C GLY A 229 1.90 8.41 -6.31
N LEU A 230 2.46 7.54 -7.17
CA LEU A 230 2.92 7.92 -8.51
C LEU A 230 1.75 8.35 -9.42
N ILE A 231 0.60 7.66 -9.35
CA ILE A 231 -0.61 8.08 -10.07
C ILE A 231 -0.95 9.52 -9.75
N TYR A 232 -0.98 9.85 -8.45
CA TYR A 232 -1.26 11.22 -8.03
C TYR A 232 -0.19 12.20 -8.50
N TYR A 233 1.09 11.86 -8.34
CA TYR A 233 2.19 12.72 -8.76
C TYR A 233 2.13 13.07 -10.26
N TYR A 234 1.90 12.08 -11.13
CA TYR A 234 1.89 12.27 -12.58
C TYR A 234 0.60 12.89 -13.13
N TYR A 235 -0.52 12.72 -12.43
CA TYR A 235 -1.84 13.14 -12.92
C TYR A 235 -2.56 14.12 -11.99
N LYS A 236 -1.84 14.78 -11.08
CA LYS A 236 -2.39 15.72 -10.11
C LYS A 236 -3.34 16.74 -10.75
N ASP A 237 -2.96 17.29 -11.91
CA ASP A 237 -3.74 18.33 -12.61
C ASP A 237 -5.04 17.80 -13.25
N LYS A 238 -5.17 16.47 -13.40
CA LYS A 238 -6.35 15.82 -13.98
C LYS A 238 -7.28 15.22 -12.93
N LEU A 239 -6.74 14.91 -11.76
CA LEU A 239 -7.49 14.29 -10.68
C LEU A 239 -8.32 15.37 -9.96
N PRO A 240 -9.55 15.07 -9.55
CA PRO A 240 -10.39 16.03 -8.84
C PRO A 240 -10.01 16.18 -7.36
N PHE A 241 -8.85 15.64 -6.93
CA PHE A 241 -8.44 15.57 -5.52
C PHE A 241 -7.31 16.52 -5.12
#